data_AF-K0IIR8-F1
#
_entry.id   AF-K0IIR8-F1
#
_cell.length_a   1.000
_cell.length_b   1.000
_cell.length_c   1.000
_cell.angle_alpha   90.00
_cell.angle_beta   90.00
_cell.angle_gamma   90.00
#
_symmetry.space_group_name_H-M   'P 1'
#
loop_
_entity.id
_entity.type
_entity.pdbx_description
1 polymer ?
#
loop_
_entity_poly.entity_id
_entity_poly.type
_entity_poly.pdbx_seq_one_letter_code
_entity_poly.pdbx_strand_id
1 'polypeptide(L)'
;MVYNYSNMIIDLTSWIDIPPEKFSLSTLPNPVVLRQGEQKNIGVQLESASGFIPKVVDYLPINNYPNIEIHYDEDSSNNSSRINGPAPFKIKVSENAQIGQYVVPVITNISTGSIFPSKFLELANFNFSIPAEGNIVQEVNLTISVVEPLTFQEQIKEFWSAYGAIISLVGAGFGGALATYVLDYFKNRKLSKKRTAI
;
A
#
# COMPACT_ATOMS: atom_id res chain seq x y z
N MET A 1 31.64 64.86 19.54
CA MET A 1 31.47 63.44 19.20
C MET A 1 30.00 63.21 18.93
N VAL A 2 29.62 63.01 17.67
CA VAL A 2 28.22 62.77 17.29
C VAL A 2 28.07 61.25 17.15
N TYR A 3 27.34 60.63 18.08
CA TYR A 3 26.94 59.23 17.96
C TYR A 3 25.76 59.16 16.99
N ASN A 4 26.02 58.68 15.78
CA ASN A 4 24.98 58.38 14.81
C ASN A 4 24.48 56.95 15.07
N TYR A 5 23.42 56.82 15.85
CA TYR A 5 22.68 55.57 15.96
C TYR A 5 21.75 55.47 14.74
N SER A 6 22.22 54.81 13.69
CA SER A 6 21.39 54.41 12.57
C SER A 6 20.41 53.34 13.05
N ASN A 7 19.21 53.76 13.45
CA ASN A 7 18.08 52.87 13.74
C ASN A 7 17.61 52.25 12.42
N MET A 8 18.09 51.05 12.10
CA MET A 8 17.60 50.27 10.96
C MET A 8 16.21 49.72 11.31
N ILE A 9 15.16 50.35 10.79
CA ILE A 9 13.80 49.84 10.83
C ILE A 9 13.62 48.97 9.59
N ILE A 10 13.64 47.64 9.78
CA ILE A 10 13.31 46.70 8.70
C ILE A 10 11.79 46.60 8.68
N ASP A 11 11.18 47.21 7.67
CA ASP A 11 9.76 47.05 7.40
C ASP A 11 9.54 45.72 6.64
N LEU A 12 9.05 44.70 7.36
CA LEU A 12 8.72 43.38 6.82
C LEU A 12 7.25 43.28 6.37
N THR A 13 6.55 44.40 6.22
CA THR A 13 5.11 44.44 5.90
C THR A 13 4.80 44.07 4.45
N SER A 14 5.81 43.77 3.62
CA SER A 14 5.58 43.12 2.32
C SER A 14 5.15 41.66 2.54
N TRP A 15 3.85 41.47 2.73
CA TRP A 15 3.17 40.19 2.83
C TRP A 15 3.47 39.33 1.60
N ILE A 16 4.40 38.40 1.76
CA ILE A 16 4.65 37.32 0.81
C ILE A 16 3.55 36.27 1.05
N ASP A 17 2.62 36.19 0.10
CA ASP A 17 1.57 35.17 0.08
C ASP A 17 2.18 33.87 -0.48
N ILE A 18 2.54 32.95 0.42
CA ILE A 18 3.04 31.62 0.05
C ILE A 18 1.82 30.73 -0.14
N PRO A 19 1.53 30.23 -1.36
CA PRO A 19 0.39 29.36 -1.56
C PRO A 19 0.54 28.09 -0.72
N PRO A 20 -0.55 27.56 -0.15
CA PRO A 20 -0.49 26.36 0.67
C PRO A 20 -0.03 25.16 -0.15
N GLU A 21 0.83 24.34 0.46
CA GLU A 21 1.32 23.09 -0.13
C GLU A 21 0.14 22.13 -0.39
N LYS A 22 0.19 21.43 -1.52
CA LYS A 22 -0.79 20.39 -1.87
C LYS A 22 -0.21 19.02 -1.55
N PHE A 23 -0.97 18.20 -0.83
CA PHE A 23 -0.59 16.84 -0.51
C PHE A 23 -1.51 15.83 -1.22
N SER A 24 -0.95 14.66 -1.56
CA SER A 24 -1.69 13.55 -2.16
C SER A 24 -1.22 12.21 -1.62
N LEU A 25 -2.12 11.24 -1.53
CA LEU A 25 -1.76 9.88 -1.14
C LEU A 25 -1.29 9.07 -2.35
N SER A 26 -0.14 8.44 -2.18
CA SER A 26 0.49 7.53 -3.13
C SER A 26 0.45 6.11 -2.58
N THR A 27 0.13 5.17 -3.46
CA THR A 27 0.00 3.74 -3.14
C THR A 27 0.59 2.91 -4.26
N LEU A 28 0.94 1.66 -3.97
CA LEU A 28 1.40 0.72 -4.99
C LEU A 28 0.61 -0.60 -4.87
N PRO A 29 -0.23 -0.95 -5.85
CA PRO A 29 -0.61 -0.19 -7.05
C PRO A 29 -1.52 1.02 -6.76
N ASN A 30 -1.54 2.01 -7.67
CA ASN A 30 -2.44 3.18 -7.62
C ASN A 30 -3.36 3.17 -8.87
N PRO A 31 -4.69 3.09 -8.73
CA PRO A 31 -5.43 2.93 -7.47
C PRO A 31 -5.23 1.54 -6.85
N VAL A 32 -5.53 1.42 -5.56
CA VAL A 32 -5.44 0.15 -4.84
C VAL A 32 -6.49 -0.81 -5.37
N VAL A 33 -6.08 -1.94 -5.96
CA VAL A 33 -7.02 -2.93 -6.52
C VAL A 33 -7.29 -4.02 -5.49
N LEU A 34 -8.58 -4.23 -5.20
CA LEU A 34 -9.11 -5.23 -4.27
C LEU A 34 -10.32 -5.95 -4.88
N ARG A 35 -10.45 -7.24 -4.63
CA ARG A 35 -11.64 -8.01 -5.02
C ARG A 35 -12.71 -7.93 -3.93
N GLN A 36 -13.97 -8.17 -4.30
CA GLN A 36 -15.04 -8.40 -3.34
C GLN A 36 -14.66 -9.51 -2.33
N GLY A 37 -14.85 -9.26 -1.04
CA GLY A 37 -14.48 -10.21 0.03
C GLY A 37 -12.99 -10.27 0.35
N GLU A 38 -12.13 -9.50 -0.33
CA GLU A 38 -10.69 -9.49 -0.09
C GLU A 38 -10.33 -8.54 1.05
N GLN A 39 -9.29 -8.92 1.80
CA GLN A 39 -8.60 -8.06 2.76
C GLN A 39 -7.12 -7.99 2.39
N LYS A 40 -6.56 -6.78 2.39
CA LYS A 40 -5.17 -6.55 2.01
C LYS A 40 -4.52 -5.49 2.88
N ASN A 41 -3.25 -5.71 3.18
CA ASN A 41 -2.39 -4.72 3.82
C ASN A 41 -1.61 -3.99 2.72
N ILE A 42 -1.64 -2.67 2.73
CA ILE A 42 -0.95 -1.81 1.77
C ILE A 42 -0.10 -0.76 2.48
N GLY A 43 0.95 -0.30 1.82
CA GLY A 43 1.69 0.89 2.23
C GLY A 43 1.09 2.12 1.55
N VAL A 44 0.69 3.12 2.33
CA VAL A 44 0.23 4.42 1.86
C VAL A 44 1.26 5.47 2.21
N GLN A 45 1.73 6.22 1.23
CA GLN A 45 2.71 7.28 1.44
C GLN A 45 2.09 8.63 1.09
N LEU A 46 2.26 9.62 1.97
CA LEU A 46 1.90 10.99 1.66
C LEU A 46 3.00 11.63 0.81
N GLU A 47 2.61 12.24 -0.31
CA GLU A 47 3.49 12.97 -1.21
C GLU A 47 3.10 14.46 -1.22
N SER A 48 4.10 15.33 -1.30
CA SER A 48 3.91 16.77 -1.50
C SER A 48 4.11 17.14 -2.97
N ALA A 49 3.39 18.15 -3.46
CA ALA A 49 3.52 18.64 -4.83
C ALA A 49 4.92 19.23 -5.13
N SER A 50 5.62 19.71 -4.11
CA SER A 50 7.00 20.21 -4.22
C SER A 50 8.07 19.09 -4.18
N GLY A 51 7.67 17.83 -4.01
CA GLY A 51 8.54 16.66 -4.17
C GLY A 51 9.33 16.25 -2.93
N PHE A 52 9.07 16.86 -1.76
CA PHE A 52 9.59 16.34 -0.49
C PHE A 52 8.64 15.32 0.13
N ILE A 53 9.16 14.41 0.95
CA ILE A 53 8.35 13.46 1.72
C ILE A 53 7.97 14.14 3.05
N PRO A 54 6.69 14.51 3.25
CA PRO A 54 6.23 15.10 4.50
C PRO A 54 6.34 14.10 5.65
N LYS A 55 6.50 14.64 6.86
CA LYS A 55 6.45 13.84 8.08
C LYS A 55 5.01 13.81 8.59
N VAL A 56 4.40 12.63 8.66
CA VAL A 56 3.00 12.50 9.11
C VAL A 56 2.97 12.04 10.55
N VAL A 57 2.26 12.77 11.40
CA VAL A 57 2.03 12.42 12.80
C VAL A 57 0.98 11.32 12.90
N ASP A 58 -0.12 11.46 12.16
CA ASP A 58 -1.25 10.52 12.24
C ASP A 58 -2.10 10.50 10.95
N TYR A 59 -2.78 9.38 10.72
CA TYR A 59 -3.75 9.14 9.65
C TYR A 59 -5.10 8.72 10.24
N LEU A 60 -6.15 9.46 9.90
CA LEU A 60 -7.52 9.22 10.34
C LEU A 60 -8.41 8.99 9.12
N PRO A 61 -8.55 7.73 8.65
CA PRO A 61 -9.45 7.40 7.54
C PRO A 61 -10.92 7.62 7.95
N ILE A 62 -11.68 8.29 7.09
CA ILE A 62 -13.11 8.51 7.30
C ILE A 62 -13.89 7.36 6.67
N ASN A 63 -14.32 6.42 7.50
CA ASN A 63 -15.07 5.22 7.08
C ASN A 63 -16.55 5.52 6.79
N ASN A 64 -16.80 6.26 5.70
CA ASN A 64 -18.16 6.61 5.25
C ASN A 64 -18.83 5.53 4.39
N TYR A 65 -18.11 4.48 4.02
CA TYR A 65 -18.62 3.43 3.15
C TYR A 65 -18.93 2.16 3.96
N PRO A 66 -20.16 1.65 3.97
CA PRO A 66 -20.52 0.47 4.77
C PRO A 66 -19.84 -0.81 4.29
N ASN A 67 -19.40 -0.83 3.02
CA ASN A 67 -18.84 -2.02 2.37
C ASN A 67 -17.30 -1.98 2.27
N ILE A 68 -16.65 -0.90 2.69
CA ILE A 68 -15.19 -0.74 2.65
C ILE A 68 -14.75 -0.24 4.01
N GLU A 69 -13.99 -1.07 4.70
CA GLU A 69 -13.47 -0.79 6.03
C GLU A 69 -11.97 -0.54 5.90
N ILE A 70 -11.53 0.64 6.35
CA ILE A 70 -10.13 1.04 6.34
C ILE A 70 -9.66 1.24 7.78
N HIS A 71 -8.58 0.55 8.12
CA HIS A 71 -7.89 0.70 9.38
C HIS A 71 -6.45 1.11 9.13
N TYR A 72 -6.03 2.19 9.77
CA TYR A 72 -4.62 2.53 9.89
C TYR A 72 -4.06 1.75 11.08
N ASP A 73 -3.02 0.94 10.84
CA ASP A 73 -2.38 0.14 11.88
C ASP A 73 -1.19 0.93 12.43
N GLU A 74 -1.42 1.69 13.51
CA GLU A 74 -0.35 2.42 14.17
C GLU A 74 0.56 1.41 14.88
N ASP A 75 1.73 1.15 14.30
CA ASP A 75 2.69 0.18 14.80
C ASP A 75 3.23 0.64 16.17
N SER A 76 2.51 0.27 17.24
CA SER A 76 2.71 0.73 18.63
C SER A 76 4.10 0.46 19.23
N SER A 77 4.96 -0.25 18.48
CA SER A 77 6.32 -0.62 18.86
C SER A 77 7.35 0.52 18.64
N ASN A 78 7.07 1.50 17.76
CA ASN A 78 7.96 2.63 17.50
C ASN A 78 7.34 3.96 17.92
N ASN A 79 7.51 4.30 19.19
CA ASN A 79 7.25 5.62 19.78
C ASN A 79 8.15 6.73 19.20
N SER A 80 8.08 7.02 17.91
CA SER A 80 8.81 8.16 17.32
C SER A 80 8.02 8.94 16.28
N SER A 81 6.82 9.41 16.68
CA SER A 81 6.34 10.79 16.52
C SER A 81 6.28 11.47 15.14
N ARG A 82 6.66 10.83 14.03
CA ARG A 82 6.67 11.37 12.66
C ARG A 82 7.01 10.23 11.66
N ILE A 83 6.04 9.83 10.84
CA ILE A 83 6.16 8.83 9.77
C ILE A 83 6.74 9.51 8.53
N ASN A 84 7.90 9.04 8.07
CA ASN A 84 8.58 9.59 6.88
C ASN A 84 8.60 8.58 5.71
N GLY A 85 7.66 7.65 5.66
CA GLY A 85 7.62 6.56 4.68
C GLY A 85 6.21 5.95 4.56
N PRO A 86 6.06 4.81 3.86
CA PRO A 86 4.78 4.16 3.68
C PRO A 86 4.18 3.72 5.02
N ALA A 87 3.01 4.28 5.36
CA ALA A 87 2.22 3.90 6.50
C ALA A 87 1.40 2.64 6.19
N PRO A 88 1.31 1.66 7.12
CA PRO A 88 0.55 0.44 6.89
C PRO A 88 -0.96 0.69 7.06
N PHE A 89 -1.71 0.42 6.00
CA PHE A 89 -3.17 0.45 6.00
C PHE A 89 -3.71 -0.96 5.73
N LYS A 90 -4.71 -1.35 6.50
CA LYS A 90 -5.48 -2.56 6.31
C LYS A 90 -6.82 -2.19 5.71
N ILE A 91 -7.06 -2.65 4.48
CA ILE A 91 -8.32 -2.40 3.78
C ILE A 91 -9.05 -3.73 3.65
N LYS A 92 -10.33 -3.71 4.01
CA LYS A 92 -11.23 -4.85 3.90
C LYS A 92 -12.44 -4.47 3.06
N VAL A 93 -12.73 -5.27 2.05
CA VAL A 93 -13.87 -5.07 1.16
C VAL A 93 -14.91 -6.15 1.42
N SER A 94 -16.16 -5.75 1.62
CA SER A 94 -17.29 -6.67 1.79
C SER A 94 -17.54 -7.49 0.52
N GLU A 95 -18.06 -8.71 0.68
CA GLU A 95 -18.46 -9.56 -0.44
C GLU A 95 -19.58 -8.92 -1.29
N ASN A 96 -20.42 -8.08 -0.67
CA ASN A 96 -21.52 -7.38 -1.32
C ASN A 96 -21.15 -5.94 -1.74
N ALA A 97 -19.86 -5.58 -1.76
CA ALA A 97 -19.42 -4.25 -2.19
C ALA A 97 -19.74 -4.02 -3.67
N GLN A 98 -20.17 -2.83 -4.06
CA GLN A 98 -20.40 -2.54 -5.49
C GLN A 98 -19.05 -2.49 -6.22
N ILE A 99 -19.00 -3.01 -7.44
CA ILE A 99 -17.80 -2.95 -8.28
C ILE A 99 -17.64 -1.52 -8.77
N GLY A 100 -16.43 -0.98 -8.67
CA GLY A 100 -16.14 0.39 -9.06
C GLY A 100 -15.03 1.06 -8.25
N GLN A 101 -14.86 2.35 -8.50
CA GLN A 101 -13.85 3.17 -7.85
C GLN A 101 -14.46 3.94 -6.68
N TYR A 102 -13.83 3.81 -5.52
CA TYR A 102 -14.18 4.48 -4.28
C TYR A 102 -13.11 5.48 -3.91
N VAL A 103 -13.55 6.66 -3.48
CA VAL A 103 -12.68 7.71 -2.99
C VAL A 103 -12.99 7.88 -1.51
N VAL A 104 -12.03 7.46 -0.67
CA VAL A 104 -12.15 7.52 0.78
C VAL A 104 -11.28 8.67 1.31
N PRO A 105 -11.88 9.69 1.94
CA PRO A 105 -11.10 10.76 2.51
C PRO A 105 -10.37 10.29 3.76
N VAL A 106 -9.11 10.71 3.89
CA VAL A 106 -8.23 10.42 5.02
C VAL A 106 -7.72 11.75 5.55
N ILE A 107 -8.01 12.04 6.82
CA ILE A 107 -7.49 13.22 7.48
C ILE A 107 -6.06 12.90 7.92
N THR A 108 -5.12 13.74 7.52
CA THR A 108 -3.70 13.58 7.83
C THR A 108 -3.20 14.73 8.66
N ASN A 109 -2.49 14.40 9.74
CA ASN A 109 -1.82 15.38 10.58
C ASN A 109 -0.35 15.42 10.17
N ILE A 110 0.06 16.48 9.49
CA ILE A 110 1.39 16.61 8.90
C ILE A 110 2.22 17.51 9.79
N SER A 111 3.35 17.00 10.27
CA SER A 111 4.36 17.83 10.93
C SER A 111 5.16 18.56 9.85
N THR A 112 4.83 19.83 9.67
CA THR A 112 5.66 20.73 8.89
C THR A 112 6.77 21.23 9.79
N GLY A 113 8.03 21.09 9.36
CA GLY A 113 9.10 21.88 9.96
C GLY A 113 8.82 23.38 9.84
N SER A 114 9.77 24.23 10.21
CA SER A 114 9.58 25.69 10.12
C SER A 114 9.03 26.12 8.76
N ILE A 115 7.78 26.60 8.76
CA ILE A 115 7.12 27.25 7.62
C ILE A 115 7.73 28.64 7.33
N PHE A 116 8.64 29.10 8.20
CA PHE A 116 9.36 30.34 8.02
C PHE A 116 10.64 30.09 7.20
N PRO A 117 10.82 30.75 6.05
CA PRO A 117 12.05 30.62 5.27
C PRO A 117 13.22 31.17 6.09
N SER A 118 14.00 30.29 6.70
CA SER A 118 15.18 30.65 7.52
C SER A 118 16.21 31.46 6.74
N LYS A 119 16.28 31.28 5.41
CA LYS A 119 17.14 32.06 4.51
C LYS A 119 16.72 33.53 4.34
N PHE A 120 15.47 33.88 4.62
CA PHE A 120 14.99 35.26 4.45
C PHE A 120 15.51 36.20 5.56
N LEU A 121 15.98 35.63 6.68
CA LEU A 121 16.46 36.38 7.84
C LEU A 121 17.98 36.28 8.04
N GLU A 122 18.75 35.79 7.07
CA GLU A 122 20.22 35.91 7.05
C GLU A 122 20.68 37.36 6.77
N LEU A 123 20.03 38.35 7.39
CA LEU A 123 20.51 39.73 7.41
C LEU A 123 21.62 39.85 8.47
N ALA A 124 22.83 40.16 7.97
CA ALA A 124 24.00 40.66 8.70
C ALA A 124 24.07 40.29 10.20
N ASN A 125 24.76 39.18 10.50
CA ASN A 125 25.24 38.78 11.83
C ASN A 125 24.20 38.41 12.91
N PHE A 126 22.90 38.31 12.59
CA PHE A 126 21.90 37.79 13.53
C PHE A 126 21.45 36.38 13.12
N ASN A 127 21.84 35.37 13.89
CA ASN A 127 21.37 33.99 13.70
C ASN A 127 20.05 33.81 14.46
N PHE A 128 18.94 34.24 13.87
CA PHE A 128 17.61 34.12 14.49
C PHE A 128 16.98 32.78 14.07
N SER A 129 17.12 31.75 14.91
CA SER A 129 16.41 30.48 14.72
C SER A 129 15.04 30.59 15.40
N ILE A 130 13.97 30.70 14.61
CA ILE A 130 12.60 30.60 15.11
C ILE A 130 12.20 29.13 15.03
N PRO A 131 12.11 28.39 16.14
CA PRO A 131 11.59 27.03 16.14
C PRO A 131 10.08 27.09 15.96
N ALA A 132 9.62 27.20 14.73
CA ALA A 132 8.21 27.08 14.39
C ALA A 132 7.92 25.66 13.91
N GLU A 133 8.04 24.66 14.79
CA GLU A 133 7.48 23.34 14.47
C GLU A 133 5.94 23.45 14.46
N GLY A 134 5.34 23.35 13.28
CA GLY A 134 3.91 23.46 13.07
C GLY A 134 3.31 22.12 12.65
N ASN A 135 2.02 21.95 12.91
CA ASN A 135 1.25 20.82 12.38
C ASN A 135 0.16 21.36 11.46
N ILE A 136 0.06 20.78 10.26
CA ILE A 136 -0.99 21.08 9.29
C ILE A 136 -1.90 19.86 9.21
N VAL A 137 -3.19 20.07 9.43
CA VAL A 137 -4.20 19.02 9.22
C VAL A 137 -4.79 19.20 7.83
N GLN A 138 -4.69 18.18 6.99
CA GLN A 138 -5.25 18.20 5.64
C GLN A 138 -5.99 16.90 5.33
N GLU A 139 -7.13 17.03 4.66
CA GLU A 139 -7.88 15.91 4.09
C GLU A 139 -7.31 15.55 2.72
N VAL A 140 -6.96 14.28 2.56
CA VAL A 140 -6.41 13.71 1.33
C VAL A 140 -7.17 12.46 0.93
N ASN A 141 -7.31 12.25 -0.38
CA ASN A 141 -8.18 11.21 -0.92
C ASN A 141 -7.41 9.92 -1.21
N LEU A 142 -7.84 8.81 -0.62
CA LEU A 142 -7.38 7.46 -0.95
C LEU A 142 -8.33 6.82 -1.96
N THR A 143 -7.77 6.36 -3.08
CA THR A 143 -8.56 5.74 -4.16
C THR A 143 -8.43 4.22 -4.14
N ILE A 144 -9.57 3.53 -4.09
CA ILE A 144 -9.66 2.07 -4.06
C ILE A 144 -10.53 1.62 -5.24
N SER A 145 -10.05 0.63 -5.99
CA SER A 145 -10.79 -0.01 -7.07
C SER A 145 -11.24 -1.39 -6.62
N VAL A 146 -12.56 -1.57 -6.50
CA VAL A 146 -13.18 -2.86 -6.20
C VAL A 146 -13.52 -3.56 -7.51
N VAL A 147 -13.01 -4.77 -7.67
CA VAL A 147 -13.24 -5.60 -8.87
C VAL A 147 -13.97 -6.89 -8.51
N GLU A 148 -14.45 -7.57 -9.55
CA GLU A 148 -15.18 -8.83 -9.43
C GLU A 148 -14.36 -9.91 -8.68
N PRO A 149 -15.04 -10.79 -7.93
CA PRO A 149 -14.41 -11.94 -7.32
C PRO A 149 -13.94 -12.90 -8.42
N LEU A 150 -12.92 -13.71 -8.12
CA LEU A 150 -12.47 -14.73 -9.07
C LEU A 150 -13.62 -15.66 -9.43
N THR A 151 -13.80 -15.88 -10.72
CA THR A 151 -14.74 -16.89 -11.19
C THR A 151 -14.24 -18.28 -10.81
N PHE A 152 -15.16 -19.24 -10.65
CA PHE A 152 -14.81 -20.63 -10.32
C PHE A 152 -13.82 -21.24 -11.32
N GLN A 153 -13.94 -20.89 -12.60
CA GLN A 153 -13.02 -21.36 -13.65
C GLN A 153 -11.60 -20.81 -13.45
N GLU A 154 -11.46 -19.54 -13.07
CA GLU A 154 -10.16 -18.93 -12.77
C GLU A 154 -9.52 -19.56 -11.53
N GLN A 155 -10.31 -19.83 -10.48
CA GLN A 155 -9.82 -20.50 -9.28
C GLN A 155 -9.27 -21.90 -9.61
N ILE A 156 -9.99 -22.67 -10.44
CA ILE A 156 -9.52 -23.98 -10.92
C ILE A 156 -8.24 -23.82 -11.73
N LYS A 157 -8.18 -22.83 -12.63
CA LYS A 157 -7.00 -22.58 -13.46
C LYS A 157 -5.78 -22.22 -12.60
N GLU A 158 -5.92 -21.34 -11.62
CA GLU A 158 -4.85 -20.98 -10.67
C GLU A 158 -4.41 -22.20 -9.86
N PHE A 159 -5.35 -22.99 -9.35
CA PHE A 159 -5.06 -24.23 -8.62
C PHE A 159 -4.26 -25.23 -9.49
N TRP A 160 -4.73 -25.53 -10.70
CA TRP A 160 -4.01 -26.44 -11.60
C TRP A 160 -2.69 -25.84 -12.09
N SER A 161 -2.59 -24.52 -12.23
CA SER A 161 -1.31 -23.86 -12.58
C SER A 161 -0.28 -23.99 -11.46
N ALA A 162 -0.71 -23.90 -10.20
CA ALA A 162 0.17 -23.99 -9.04
C ALA A 162 0.56 -25.44 -8.71
N TYR A 163 -0.39 -26.36 -8.76
CA TYR A 163 -0.23 -27.73 -8.25
C TYR A 163 -0.26 -28.81 -9.33
N GLY A 164 -0.68 -28.48 -10.55
CA GLY A 164 -0.93 -29.47 -11.59
C GLY A 164 0.29 -30.29 -11.97
N ALA A 165 1.49 -29.71 -11.94
CA ALA A 165 2.73 -30.44 -12.20
C ALA A 165 2.98 -31.54 -11.16
N ILE A 166 2.80 -31.23 -9.87
CA ILE A 166 3.01 -32.17 -8.77
C ILE A 166 1.93 -33.26 -8.80
N ILE A 167 0.67 -32.86 -8.95
CA ILE A 167 -0.48 -33.79 -9.01
C ILE A 167 -0.33 -34.73 -10.21
N SER A 168 0.08 -34.22 -11.36
CA SER A 168 0.29 -35.01 -12.58
C SER A 168 1.43 -36.00 -12.43
N LEU A 169 2.52 -35.63 -11.76
CA LEU A 169 3.65 -36.53 -11.49
C LEU A 169 3.23 -37.72 -10.63
N VAL A 170 2.49 -37.46 -9.55
CA VAL A 170 1.97 -38.50 -8.67
C VAL A 170 0.97 -39.38 -9.42
N GLY A 171 0.04 -38.77 -10.16
CA GLY A 171 -0.93 -39.48 -10.99
C GLY A 171 -0.29 -40.37 -12.05
N ALA A 172 0.76 -39.88 -12.73
CA ALA A 172 1.52 -40.65 -13.70
C ALA A 172 2.27 -41.83 -13.06
N GLY A 173 2.84 -41.62 -11.86
CA GLY A 173 3.48 -42.69 -11.09
C GLY A 173 2.52 -43.83 -10.74
N PHE A 174 1.34 -43.50 -10.21
CA PHE A 174 0.32 -44.50 -9.89
C PHE A 174 -0.29 -45.15 -11.13
N GLY A 175 -0.62 -44.36 -12.16
CA GLY A 175 -1.16 -44.85 -13.42
C GLY A 175 -0.19 -45.80 -14.13
N GLY A 176 1.10 -45.46 -14.17
CA GLY A 176 2.15 -46.30 -14.73
C GLY A 176 2.31 -47.62 -13.96
N ALA A 177 2.30 -47.58 -12.63
CA ALA A 177 2.41 -48.78 -11.80
C ALA A 177 1.22 -49.73 -11.99
N LEU A 178 -0.01 -49.20 -12.00
CA LEU A 178 -1.21 -50.00 -12.22
C LEU A 178 -1.29 -50.56 -13.64
N ALA A 179 -0.93 -49.77 -14.66
CA ALA A 179 -0.89 -50.23 -16.04
C ALA A 179 0.14 -51.36 -16.22
N THR A 180 1.31 -51.25 -15.59
CA THR A 180 2.34 -52.29 -15.61
C THR A 180 1.86 -53.57 -14.91
N TYR A 181 1.21 -53.46 -13.75
CA TYR A 181 0.65 -54.61 -13.04
C TYR A 181 -0.40 -55.37 -13.88
N VAL A 182 -1.30 -54.64 -14.54
CA VAL A 182 -2.33 -55.25 -15.40
C VAL A 182 -1.70 -55.90 -16.64
N LEU A 183 -0.75 -55.24 -17.30
CA LEU A 183 -0.03 -55.80 -18.44
C LEU A 183 0.73 -57.09 -18.07
N ASP A 184 1.40 -57.11 -16.92
CA ASP A 184 2.11 -58.29 -16.43
C ASP A 184 1.13 -59.44 -16.11
N TYR A 185 -0.04 -59.14 -15.54
CA TYR A 185 -1.08 -60.14 -15.31
C TYR A 185 -1.55 -60.83 -16.61
N PHE A 186 -1.80 -60.04 -17.67
CA PHE A 186 -2.22 -60.59 -18.97
C PHE A 186 -1.09 -61.33 -19.71
N LYS A 187 0.15 -60.84 -19.61
CA LYS A 187 1.33 -61.48 -20.21
C LYS A 187 1.61 -62.85 -19.57
N ASN A 188 1.50 -62.95 -18.25
CA ASN A 188 1.69 -64.20 -17.52
C ASN A 188 0.62 -65.25 -17.85
N ARG A 189 -0.63 -64.84 -18.10
CA ARG A 189 -1.69 -65.74 -18.59
C ARG A 189 -1.41 -66.27 -20.01
N LYS A 190 -0.89 -65.44 -20.92
CA LYS A 190 -0.50 -65.89 -22.27
C LYS A 190 0.68 -66.86 -22.24
N LEU A 191 1.67 -66.63 -21.38
CA LEU A 191 2.83 -67.51 -21.22
C LEU A 191 2.46 -68.87 -20.58
N SER A 192 1.54 -68.87 -19.62
CA SER A 192 0.99 -70.11 -19.03
C SER A 192 0.28 -70.97 -20.08
N LYS A 193 -0.57 -70.37 -20.93
CA LYS A 193 -1.25 -71.07 -22.04
C LYS A 193 -0.29 -71.62 -23.11
N LYS A 194 0.86 -70.97 -23.33
CA LYS A 194 1.87 -71.43 -24.31
C LYS A 194 2.71 -72.60 -23.79
N ARG A 195 2.90 -72.71 -22.47
CA ARG A 195 3.64 -73.82 -21.81
C ARG A 195 2.83 -75.10 -21.64
N THR A 196 1.50 -75.04 -21.71
CA THR A 196 0.61 -76.21 -21.68
C THR A 196 0.30 -76.78 -23.07
N ALA A 197 0.80 -76.15 -24.14
CA ALA A 197 0.58 -76.55 -25.52
C ALA A 197 1.83 -77.19 -26.17
N ILE A 198 2.80 -77.65 -25.36
CA ILE A 198 3.97 -78.43 -25.78
C ILE A 198 3.87 -79.80 -25.10
#